data_AF-G8A2S3-F1
#
_entry.id   AF-G8A2S3-F1
#
_cell.length_a   1.000
_cell.length_b   1.000
_cell.length_c   1.000
_cell.angle_alpha   90.00
_cell.angle_beta   90.00
_cell.angle_gamma   90.00
#
_symmetry.space_group_name_H-M   'P 1'
#
loop_
_entity.id
_entity.type
_entity.pdbx_description
1 polymer ?
#
loop_
_entity_poly.entity_id
_entity_poly.type
_entity_poly.pdbx_seq_one_letter_code
_entity_poly.pdbx_strand_id
1 'polypeptide(L)'
;MSKFVGCYKDVVALKKSGTSESDIILAANFFYQDVHENFSFENARRLLKVEHKWPSGEYSSSSNPPTPTSEYNPPLRPLGQKAAKRKEKEKLVEKYTHKFDALKNDLNKKFEIMSGFTHDCACIESEKVEIERKRVDTKLQKVENDRERMKINDLEIFSKDISNMNPRQLQDYEFLCGVIRDKYVLK
;
A
#
# COMPACT_ATOMS: atom_id res chain seq x y z
N MET A 1 9.98 28.18 -10.30
CA MET A 1 9.36 28.48 -8.98
C MET A 1 9.12 27.19 -8.24
N SER A 2 9.60 27.04 -7.00
CA SER A 2 9.29 25.88 -6.16
C SER A 2 7.79 25.87 -5.84
N LYS A 3 7.15 24.70 -5.91
CA LYS A 3 5.69 24.54 -5.80
C LYS A 3 5.14 24.97 -4.43
N PHE A 4 5.90 24.76 -3.35
CA PHE A 4 5.60 25.28 -2.02
C PHE A 4 5.42 26.81 -1.98
N VAL A 5 6.21 27.55 -2.78
CA VAL A 5 6.10 29.01 -2.86
C VAL A 5 4.76 29.45 -3.48
N GLY A 6 4.14 28.59 -4.31
CA GLY A 6 2.77 28.79 -4.79
C GLY A 6 1.75 28.66 -3.65
N CYS A 7 1.75 27.50 -2.97
CA CYS A 7 0.84 27.23 -1.85
C CYS A 7 0.97 28.26 -0.72
N TYR A 8 2.19 28.70 -0.42
CA TYR A 8 2.45 29.75 0.57
C TYR A 8 1.81 31.09 0.16
N LYS A 9 1.93 31.49 -1.11
CA LYS A 9 1.28 32.71 -1.61
C LYS A 9 -0.24 32.65 -1.51
N ASP A 10 -0.82 31.50 -1.82
CA ASP A 10 -2.27 31.29 -1.76
C ASP A 10 -2.79 31.39 -0.31
N VAL A 11 -2.09 30.76 0.64
CA VAL A 11 -2.44 30.84 2.08
C VAL A 11 -2.23 32.24 2.64
N VAL A 12 -1.17 32.94 2.22
CA VAL A 12 -0.92 34.35 2.61
C VAL A 12 -2.03 35.27 2.10
N ALA A 13 -2.58 35.02 0.91
CA ALA A 13 -3.69 35.79 0.37
C ALA A 13 -5.01 35.56 1.14
N LEU A 14 -5.18 34.38 1.73
CA LEU A 14 -6.36 33.97 2.50
C LEU A 14 -6.25 34.24 4.02
N LYS A 15 -5.12 34.79 4.48
CA LYS A 15 -4.87 35.01 5.91
C LYS A 15 -5.88 36.00 6.51
N LYS A 16 -6.31 35.74 7.73
CA LYS A 16 -7.19 36.64 8.51
C LYS A 16 -6.36 37.39 9.55
N SER A 17 -6.88 38.51 10.06
CA SER A 17 -6.22 39.26 11.13
C SER A 17 -6.02 38.35 12.35
N GLY A 18 -4.79 38.27 12.86
CA GLY A 18 -4.41 37.42 14.00
C GLY A 18 -3.78 36.08 13.63
N THR A 19 -3.65 35.74 12.35
CA THR A 19 -2.93 34.52 11.92
C THR A 19 -1.42 34.73 12.03
N SER A 20 -0.74 33.85 12.77
CA SER A 20 0.72 33.89 12.94
C SER A 20 1.43 33.33 11.70
N GLU A 21 2.70 33.70 11.52
CA GLU A 21 3.50 33.17 10.41
C GLU A 21 3.68 31.65 10.49
N SER A 22 3.75 31.09 11.71
CA SER A 22 3.74 29.64 11.92
C SER A 22 2.46 28.98 11.43
N ASP A 23 1.30 29.61 11.60
CA ASP A 23 0.02 29.07 11.12
C ASP A 23 -0.04 29.08 9.58
N ILE A 24 0.52 30.11 8.96
CA ILE A 24 0.62 30.24 7.50
C ILE A 24 1.51 29.15 6.92
N ILE A 25 2.67 28.91 7.53
CA ILE A 25 3.61 27.87 7.11
C ILE A 25 2.98 26.48 7.27
N LEU A 26 2.28 26.25 8.39
CA LEU A 26 1.61 24.98 8.66
C LEU A 26 0.50 24.71 7.64
N ALA A 27 -0.35 25.70 7.36
CA ALA A 27 -1.41 25.59 6.36
C ALA A 27 -0.84 25.39 4.95
N ALA A 28 0.21 26.12 4.56
CA ALA A 28 0.86 25.96 3.26
C ALA A 28 1.46 24.56 3.09
N ASN A 29 2.01 23.98 4.16
CA ASN A 29 2.53 22.61 4.16
C ASN A 29 1.41 21.57 4.03
N PHE A 30 0.26 21.77 4.69
CA PHE A 30 -0.92 20.91 4.50
C PHE A 30 -1.43 20.94 3.06
N PHE A 31 -1.60 22.13 2.48
CA PHE A 31 -2.00 22.27 1.07
C PHE A 31 -0.98 21.62 0.12
N TYR A 32 0.32 21.78 0.39
CA TYR A 32 1.36 21.16 -0.41
C TYR A 32 1.31 19.62 -0.34
N GLN A 33 1.05 19.05 0.84
CA GLN A 33 0.91 17.60 1.01
C GLN A 33 -0.38 17.07 0.37
N ASP A 34 -1.50 17.79 0.50
CA ASP A 34 -2.81 17.39 -0.03
C ASP A 34 -2.89 17.44 -1.57
N VAL A 35 -2.16 18.38 -2.19
CA VAL A 35 -2.10 18.51 -3.66
C VAL A 35 -1.16 17.49 -4.31
N HIS A 36 -0.25 16.87 -3.55
CA HIS A 36 0.83 16.04 -4.10
C HIS A 36 0.83 14.58 -3.64
N GLU A 37 0.16 14.23 -2.55
CA GLU A 37 -0.02 12.84 -2.15
C GLU A 37 -1.48 12.42 -2.37
N ASN A 38 -1.70 11.26 -2.99
CA ASN A 38 -3.02 10.64 -3.03
C ASN A 38 -3.53 10.51 -1.60
N PHE A 39 -4.78 10.94 -1.33
CA PHE A 39 -5.39 10.94 0.00
C PHE A 39 -5.10 9.63 0.74
N SER A 40 -4.14 9.69 1.66
CA SER A 40 -3.66 8.53 2.41
C SER A 40 -4.35 8.48 3.76
N PHE A 41 -4.47 7.27 4.32
CA PHE A 41 -5.05 7.07 5.65
C PHE A 41 -4.34 7.91 6.73
N GLU A 42 -3.04 8.17 6.55
CA GLU A 42 -2.25 8.97 7.48
C GLU A 42 -2.59 10.47 7.41
N ASN A 43 -3.00 10.97 6.24
CA ASN A 43 -3.51 12.35 6.09
C ASN A 43 -4.85 12.53 6.81
N ALA A 44 -5.77 11.57 6.68
CA ALA A 44 -7.04 11.57 7.41
C ALA A 44 -6.82 11.54 8.93
N ARG A 45 -5.89 10.70 9.40
CA ARG A 45 -5.52 10.59 10.82
C ARG A 45 -4.94 11.90 11.37
N ARG A 46 -4.14 12.64 10.59
CA ARG A 46 -3.60 13.95 10.98
C ARG A 46 -4.70 15.01 11.10
N LEU A 47 -5.65 15.06 10.17
CA LEU A 47 -6.79 15.99 10.22
C LEU A 47 -7.69 15.73 11.45
N LEU A 48 -7.93 14.46 11.78
CA LEU A 48 -8.73 14.07 12.95
C LEU A 48 -8.08 14.39 14.30
N LYS A 49 -6.75 14.53 14.35
CA LYS A 49 -6.02 14.90 15.58
C LYS A 49 -6.07 16.39 15.89
N VAL A 50 -6.56 17.23 14.97
CA VAL A 50 -6.87 18.62 15.28
C VAL A 50 -8.17 18.63 16.09
N GLU A 51 -8.04 18.75 17.41
CA GLU A 51 -9.17 18.72 18.35
C GLU A 51 -10.31 19.67 17.91
N HIS A 52 -11.45 19.09 17.56
CA HIS A 52 -12.70 19.84 17.49
C HIS A 52 -13.41 19.73 18.84
N LYS A 53 -13.33 20.79 19.65
CA LYS A 53 -14.14 20.93 20.86
C LYS A 53 -15.56 21.31 20.46
N TRP A 54 -16.46 20.32 20.43
CA TRP A 54 -17.90 20.58 20.31
C TRP A 54 -18.47 20.92 21.69
N PRO A 55 -19.33 21.95 21.83
CA PRO A 55 -19.95 22.27 23.12
C PRO A 55 -21.06 21.24 23.44
N SER A 56 -20.84 20.42 24.47
CA SER A 56 -21.86 19.51 25.00
C SER A 56 -22.84 20.30 25.89
N GLY A 57 -24.09 20.45 25.45
CA GLY A 57 -25.15 21.07 26.25
C GLY A 57 -25.72 20.10 27.29
N GLU A 58 -25.66 20.49 28.56
CA GLU A 58 -26.30 19.80 29.68
C GLU A 58 -27.81 20.12 29.69
N TYR A 59 -28.67 19.10 29.56
CA TYR A 59 -30.11 19.25 29.80
C TYR A 59 -30.45 18.66 31.18
N SER A 60 -30.78 19.55 32.11
CA SER A 60 -31.29 19.21 33.45
C SER A 60 -32.80 18.93 33.38
N SER A 61 -33.24 17.74 33.79
CA SER A 61 -34.66 17.36 33.82
C SER A 61 -35.28 17.59 35.19
N SER A 62 -36.23 18.53 35.31
CA SER A 62 -37.07 18.68 36.51
C SER A 62 -38.39 17.92 36.38
N SER A 63 -38.80 17.28 37.48
CA SER A 63 -39.97 16.39 37.61
C SER A 63 -41.31 17.14 37.66
N ASN A 64 -42.40 16.51 37.16
CA ASN A 64 -43.79 17.00 37.24
C ASN A 64 -44.61 16.18 38.27
N PRO A 65 -45.59 16.76 38.99
CA PRO A 65 -46.47 16.02 39.90
C PRO A 65 -47.77 15.48 39.23
N PRO A 66 -48.50 14.52 39.86
CA PRO A 66 -49.56 13.73 39.23
C PRO A 66 -51.00 14.31 39.33
N THR A 67 -51.76 13.96 38.28
CA THR A 67 -53.21 13.86 37.95
C THR A 67 -54.33 14.25 38.96
N PRO A 68 -55.51 14.66 38.44
CA PRO A 68 -56.73 13.95 38.85
C PRO A 68 -57.70 13.59 37.71
N THR A 69 -58.38 12.46 37.92
CA THR A 69 -59.35 11.74 37.09
C THR A 69 -60.67 12.50 36.94
N SER A 70 -61.21 12.60 35.72
CA SER A 70 -62.60 13.01 35.48
C SER A 70 -63.14 12.24 34.27
N GLU A 71 -64.22 11.50 34.52
CA GLU A 71 -64.98 10.70 33.57
C GLU A 71 -65.74 11.63 32.60
N TYR A 72 -65.29 11.70 31.35
CA TYR A 72 -66.06 12.28 30.26
C TYR A 72 -65.66 11.61 28.94
N ASN A 73 -66.59 10.91 28.29
CA ASN A 73 -66.41 10.34 26.96
C ASN A 73 -66.52 11.47 25.90
N PRO A 74 -65.46 11.83 25.16
CA PRO A 74 -65.56 12.84 24.11
C PRO A 74 -65.79 12.20 22.73
N PRO A 75 -66.38 12.95 21.77
CA PRO A 75 -66.58 12.45 20.41
C PRO A 75 -65.23 12.18 19.72
N LEU A 76 -65.19 11.14 18.88
CA LEU A 76 -64.01 10.74 18.09
C LEU A 76 -63.49 11.92 17.26
N ARG A 77 -62.36 12.48 17.69
CA ARG A 77 -61.63 13.53 16.96
C ARG A 77 -60.95 12.91 15.72
N PRO A 78 -60.81 13.66 14.60
CA PRO A 78 -60.09 13.17 13.43
C PRO A 78 -58.64 12.85 13.78
N LEU A 79 -58.10 11.82 13.12
CA LEU A 79 -56.76 11.28 13.35
C LEU A 79 -55.73 12.42 13.29
N GLY A 80 -55.09 12.73 14.42
CA GLY A 80 -54.20 13.88 14.53
C GLY A 80 -53.00 13.78 13.58
N GLN A 81 -52.53 14.92 13.05
CA GLN A 81 -51.38 15.03 12.14
C GLN A 81 -50.12 14.23 12.58
N LYS A 82 -49.95 13.96 13.87
CA LYS A 82 -48.86 13.13 14.41
C LYS A 82 -48.97 11.64 14.03
N ALA A 83 -50.18 11.10 13.86
CA ALA A 83 -50.40 9.72 13.42
C ALA A 83 -50.13 9.57 11.91
N ALA A 84 -50.53 10.55 11.09
CA ALA A 84 -50.23 10.58 9.66
C ALA A 84 -48.71 10.67 9.37
N LYS A 85 -47.96 11.52 10.11
CA LYS A 85 -46.49 11.61 10.01
C LYS A 85 -45.74 10.32 10.38
N ARG A 86 -46.31 9.46 11.24
CA ARG A 86 -45.67 8.18 11.62
C ARG A 86 -45.72 7.15 10.49
N LYS A 87 -46.85 7.07 9.76
CA LYS A 87 -47.02 6.15 8.61
C LYS A 87 -46.12 6.52 7.42
N GLU A 88 -45.82 7.79 7.23
CA GLU A 88 -44.90 8.25 6.17
C GLU A 88 -43.43 7.96 6.51
N LYS A 89 -43.04 8.13 7.79
CA LYS A 89 -41.69 7.77 8.27
C LYS A 89 -41.39 6.27 8.14
N GLU A 90 -42.36 5.40 8.40
CA GLU A 90 -42.20 3.94 8.25
C GLU A 90 -41.85 3.55 6.81
N LYS A 91 -42.56 4.10 5.82
CA LYS A 91 -42.30 3.84 4.39
C LYS A 91 -40.96 4.39 3.90
N LEU A 92 -40.48 5.48 4.51
CA LEU A 92 -39.17 6.03 4.23
C LEU A 92 -38.07 5.12 4.81
N VAL A 93 -38.20 4.68 6.06
CA VAL A 93 -37.23 3.80 6.73
C VAL A 93 -37.03 2.49 5.95
N GLU A 94 -38.11 1.86 5.49
CA GLU A 94 -38.08 0.60 4.74
C GLU A 94 -37.41 0.74 3.35
N LYS A 95 -37.54 1.89 2.70
CA LYS A 95 -36.93 2.15 1.38
C LYS A 95 -35.43 2.49 1.50
N TYR A 96 -35.01 3.04 2.64
CA TYR A 96 -33.62 3.39 2.91
C TYR A 96 -32.80 2.20 3.43
N THR A 97 -33.39 1.30 4.21
CA THR A 97 -32.74 0.05 4.65
C THR A 97 -32.33 -0.82 3.46
N HIS A 98 -33.23 -1.04 2.49
CA HIS A 98 -32.93 -1.88 1.32
C HIS A 98 -31.82 -1.30 0.42
N LYS A 99 -31.70 0.03 0.34
CA LYS A 99 -30.59 0.70 -0.38
C LYS A 99 -29.27 0.60 0.39
N PHE A 100 -29.31 0.69 1.71
CA PHE A 100 -28.15 0.57 2.57
C PHE A 100 -27.58 -0.85 2.57
N ASP A 101 -28.45 -1.87 2.59
CA ASP A 101 -28.04 -3.27 2.51
C ASP A 101 -27.42 -3.60 1.15
N ALA A 102 -27.95 -3.03 0.06
CA ALA A 102 -27.35 -3.15 -1.26
C ALA A 102 -25.94 -2.52 -1.32
N LEU A 103 -25.74 -1.35 -0.71
CA LEU A 103 -24.44 -0.69 -0.62
C LEU A 103 -23.44 -1.49 0.23
N LYS A 104 -23.88 -2.08 1.34
CA LYS A 104 -23.04 -2.98 2.15
C LYS A 104 -22.59 -4.20 1.37
N ASN A 105 -23.51 -4.82 0.62
CA ASN A 105 -23.18 -5.99 -0.19
C ASN A 105 -22.21 -5.65 -1.32
N ASP A 106 -22.36 -4.49 -1.97
CA ASP A 106 -21.40 -4.01 -2.98
C ASP A 106 -20.01 -3.75 -2.37
N LEU A 107 -19.97 -3.12 -1.19
CA LEU A 107 -18.71 -2.86 -0.48
C LEU A 107 -18.01 -4.15 -0.05
N ASN A 108 -18.76 -5.10 0.51
CA ASN A 108 -18.23 -6.41 0.88
C ASN A 108 -17.70 -7.15 -0.35
N LYS A 109 -18.43 -7.16 -1.46
CA LYS A 109 -17.98 -7.77 -2.71
C LYS A 109 -16.69 -7.14 -3.23
N LYS A 110 -16.56 -5.82 -3.16
CA LYS A 110 -15.33 -5.10 -3.52
C LYS A 110 -14.16 -5.46 -2.60
N PHE A 111 -14.42 -5.63 -1.31
CA PHE A 111 -13.40 -6.04 -0.34
C PHE A 111 -12.89 -7.45 -0.63
N GLU A 112 -13.79 -8.41 -0.91
CA GLU A 112 -13.42 -9.78 -1.29
C GLU A 112 -12.61 -9.84 -2.59
N ILE A 113 -12.96 -9.02 -3.58
CA ILE A 113 -12.18 -8.94 -4.82
C ILE A 113 -10.78 -8.39 -4.52
N MET A 114 -10.69 -7.33 -3.73
CA MET A 114 -9.42 -6.69 -3.39
C MET A 114 -8.52 -7.59 -2.53
N SER A 115 -9.09 -8.38 -1.61
CA SER A 115 -8.32 -9.35 -0.81
C SER A 115 -7.75 -10.47 -1.69
N GLY A 116 -8.54 -10.98 -2.64
CA GLY A 116 -8.08 -11.93 -3.65
C GLY A 116 -6.90 -11.40 -4.46
N PHE A 117 -7.00 -10.17 -4.99
CA PHE A 117 -5.89 -9.54 -5.71
C PHE A 117 -4.64 -9.35 -4.85
N THR A 118 -4.80 -9.02 -3.57
CA THR A 118 -3.65 -8.84 -2.66
C THR A 118 -2.88 -10.15 -2.50
N HIS A 119 -3.60 -11.25 -2.33
CA HIS A 119 -3.00 -12.59 -2.23
C HIS A 119 -2.29 -12.97 -3.53
N ASP A 120 -2.95 -12.80 -4.68
CA ASP A 120 -2.38 -13.16 -5.98
C ASP A 120 -1.12 -12.35 -6.31
N CYS A 121 -1.11 -11.04 -6.00
CA CYS A 121 0.09 -10.21 -6.15
C CYS A 121 1.25 -10.74 -5.32
N ALA A 122 1.02 -11.13 -4.06
CA ALA A 122 2.06 -11.69 -3.20
C ALA A 122 2.58 -13.04 -3.73
N CYS A 123 1.67 -13.90 -4.20
CA CYS A 123 2.05 -15.16 -4.85
C CYS A 123 2.94 -14.92 -6.09
N ILE A 124 2.52 -14.03 -6.99
CA ILE A 124 3.27 -13.71 -8.22
C ILE A 124 4.66 -13.14 -7.89
N GLU A 125 4.76 -12.26 -6.89
CA GLU A 125 6.04 -11.71 -6.45
C GLU A 125 6.98 -12.80 -5.92
N SER A 126 6.48 -13.71 -5.09
CA SER A 126 7.28 -14.82 -4.56
C SER A 126 7.73 -15.78 -5.67
N GLU A 127 6.85 -16.13 -6.61
CA GLU A 127 7.16 -17.01 -7.73
C GLU A 127 8.23 -16.38 -8.64
N LYS A 128 8.13 -15.07 -8.91
CA LYS A 128 9.14 -14.34 -9.70
C LYS A 128 10.53 -14.41 -9.06
N VAL A 129 10.61 -14.27 -7.74
CA VAL A 129 11.88 -14.40 -6.99
C VAL A 129 12.43 -15.82 -7.12
N GLU A 130 11.58 -16.84 -7.01
CA GLU A 130 12.01 -18.23 -7.13
C GLU A 130 12.49 -18.57 -8.56
N ILE A 131 11.80 -18.08 -9.59
CA ILE A 131 12.21 -18.26 -11.00
C ILE A 131 13.59 -17.63 -11.23
N GLU A 132 13.81 -16.40 -10.76
CA GLU A 132 15.13 -15.76 -10.91
C GLU A 132 16.21 -16.47 -10.11
N ARG A 133 15.91 -16.99 -8.91
CA ARG A 133 16.84 -17.85 -8.18
C ARG A 133 17.23 -19.08 -9.00
N LYS A 134 16.25 -19.85 -9.50
CA LYS A 134 16.50 -21.04 -10.33
C LYS A 134 17.32 -20.71 -11.58
N ARG A 135 17.07 -19.55 -12.19
CA ARG A 135 17.83 -19.06 -13.35
C ARG A 135 19.27 -18.75 -13.00
N VAL A 136 19.53 -18.09 -11.87
CA VAL A 136 20.88 -17.80 -11.37
C VAL A 136 21.62 -19.10 -11.04
N ASP A 137 20.98 -20.03 -10.33
CA ASP A 137 21.58 -21.31 -9.95
C ASP A 137 21.95 -22.14 -11.19
N THR A 138 21.07 -22.19 -12.19
CA THR A 138 21.34 -22.89 -13.46
C THR A 138 22.53 -22.28 -14.20
N LYS A 139 22.64 -20.95 -14.23
CA LYS A 139 23.78 -20.26 -14.83
C LYS A 139 25.08 -20.54 -14.07
N LEU A 140 25.03 -20.50 -12.74
CA LEU A 140 26.17 -20.80 -11.88
C LEU A 140 26.67 -22.22 -12.12
N GLN A 141 25.76 -23.21 -12.14
CA GLN A 141 26.10 -24.60 -12.41
C GLN A 141 26.74 -24.78 -13.79
N LYS A 142 26.25 -24.06 -14.81
CA LYS A 142 26.85 -24.10 -16.15
C LYS A 142 28.27 -23.55 -16.14
N VAL A 143 28.50 -22.41 -15.51
CA VAL A 143 29.84 -21.80 -15.40
C VAL A 143 30.80 -22.73 -14.65
N GLU A 144 30.32 -23.36 -13.58
CA GLU A 144 31.10 -24.31 -12.80
C GLU A 144 31.47 -25.55 -13.63
N ASN A 145 30.50 -26.13 -14.35
CA ASN A 145 30.73 -27.25 -15.25
C ASN A 145 31.72 -26.89 -16.36
N ASP A 146 31.61 -25.70 -16.96
CA ASP A 146 32.53 -25.23 -17.99
C ASP A 146 33.95 -25.01 -17.40
N ARG A 147 34.04 -24.53 -16.17
CA ARG A 147 35.31 -24.40 -15.44
C ARG A 147 35.97 -25.76 -15.18
N GLU A 148 35.20 -26.75 -14.73
CA GLU A 148 35.72 -28.11 -14.52
C GLU A 148 36.13 -28.77 -15.84
N ARG A 149 35.38 -28.56 -16.93
CA ARG A 149 35.82 -28.99 -18.27
C ARG A 149 37.12 -28.33 -18.69
N MET A 150 37.30 -27.04 -18.44
CA MET A 150 38.58 -26.37 -18.72
C MET A 150 39.72 -26.98 -17.92
N LYS A 151 39.53 -27.28 -16.64
CA LYS A 151 40.55 -27.96 -15.81
C LYS A 151 40.91 -29.33 -16.36
N ILE A 152 39.91 -30.12 -16.78
CA ILE A 152 40.14 -31.44 -17.38
C ILE A 152 40.97 -31.31 -18.67
N ASN A 153 40.60 -30.38 -19.56
CA ASN A 153 41.36 -30.12 -20.79
C ASN A 153 42.80 -29.67 -20.49
N ASP A 154 43.00 -28.82 -19.48
CA ASP A 154 44.33 -28.37 -19.05
C ASP A 154 45.18 -29.55 -18.49
N LEU A 155 44.56 -30.44 -17.72
CA LEU A 155 45.22 -31.66 -17.22
C LEU A 155 45.55 -32.65 -18.34
N GLU A 156 44.67 -32.77 -19.33
CA GLU A 156 44.90 -33.60 -20.52
C GLU A 156 46.15 -33.12 -21.26
N ILE A 157 46.34 -31.80 -21.39
CA ILE A 157 47.56 -31.21 -21.95
C ILE A 157 48.78 -31.70 -21.18
N PHE A 158 48.81 -31.60 -19.84
CA PHE A 158 49.95 -32.09 -19.05
C PHE A 158 50.24 -33.59 -19.20
N SER A 159 49.21 -34.39 -19.51
CA SER A 159 49.34 -35.85 -19.68
C SER A 159 49.73 -36.28 -21.10
N LYS A 160 49.90 -35.33 -22.03
CA LYS A 160 50.13 -35.64 -23.44
C LYS A 160 51.49 -36.30 -23.66
N ASP A 161 51.51 -37.36 -24.46
CA ASP A 161 52.75 -38.04 -24.83
C ASP A 161 53.63 -37.15 -25.72
N ILE A 162 54.84 -36.86 -25.24
CA ILE A 162 55.84 -36.02 -25.89
C ILE A 162 56.86 -36.83 -26.70
N SER A 163 56.83 -38.17 -26.64
CA SER A 163 57.84 -39.05 -27.24
C SER A 163 57.93 -38.93 -28.77
N ASN A 164 56.84 -38.51 -29.43
CA ASN A 164 56.75 -38.34 -30.88
C ASN A 164 56.69 -36.86 -31.33
N MET A 165 57.02 -35.91 -30.45
CA MET A 165 57.00 -34.48 -30.80
C MET A 165 58.31 -34.03 -31.44
N ASN A 166 58.22 -33.18 -32.45
CA ASN A 166 59.39 -32.49 -33.01
C ASN A 166 59.84 -31.32 -32.10
N PRO A 167 61.07 -30.78 -32.27
CA PRO A 167 61.59 -29.73 -31.39
C PRO A 167 60.73 -28.47 -31.30
N ARG A 168 60.05 -28.09 -32.38
CA ARG A 168 59.17 -26.91 -32.40
C ARG A 168 57.87 -27.16 -31.63
N GLN A 169 57.31 -28.36 -31.78
CA GLN A 169 56.14 -28.80 -31.02
C GLN A 169 56.43 -28.91 -29.52
N LEU A 170 57.64 -29.34 -29.16
CA LEU A 170 58.05 -29.41 -27.75
C LEU A 170 58.15 -28.02 -27.13
N GLN A 171 58.69 -27.04 -27.86
CA GLN A 171 58.73 -25.64 -27.41
C GLN A 171 57.33 -25.05 -27.21
N ASP A 172 56.40 -25.30 -28.14
CA ASP A 172 55.01 -24.86 -28.02
C ASP A 172 54.30 -25.54 -26.83
N TYR A 173 54.59 -26.81 -26.59
CA TYR A 173 54.08 -27.57 -25.44
C TYR A 173 54.58 -27.01 -24.11
N GLU A 174 55.89 -26.76 -23.97
CA GLU A 174 56.49 -26.17 -22.77
C GLU A 174 55.90 -24.79 -22.47
N PHE A 175 55.71 -23.97 -23.51
CA PHE A 175 55.04 -22.67 -23.39
C PHE A 175 53.63 -22.81 -22.84
N LEU A 176 52.83 -23.72 -23.41
CA LEU A 176 51.45 -23.95 -22.98
C LEU A 176 51.39 -24.46 -21.52
N CYS A 177 52.27 -25.38 -21.14
CA CYS A 177 52.43 -25.83 -19.76
C CYS A 177 52.83 -24.70 -18.79
N GLY A 178 53.62 -23.73 -19.25
CA GLY A 178 53.94 -22.51 -18.50
C GLY A 178 52.69 -21.66 -18.24
N VAL A 179 51.94 -21.34 -19.30
CA VAL A 179 50.68 -20.57 -19.21
C VAL A 179 49.68 -21.23 -18.25
N ILE A 180 49.56 -22.56 -18.29
CA ILE A 180 48.65 -23.30 -17.42
C ILE A 180 49.13 -23.27 -15.95
N ARG A 181 50.45 -23.40 -15.69
CA ARG A 181 50.98 -23.29 -14.32
C ARG A 181 50.73 -21.92 -13.70
N ASP A 182 50.92 -20.85 -14.47
CA ASP A 182 50.62 -19.49 -14.04
C ASP A 182 49.13 -19.28 -13.73
N LYS A 183 48.25 -19.87 -14.55
CA LYS A 183 46.79 -19.82 -14.37
C LYS A 183 46.32 -20.42 -13.03
N TYR A 184 46.97 -21.47 -12.55
CA TYR A 184 46.61 -22.15 -11.28
C TYR A 184 47.51 -21.79 -10.10
N VAL A 185 48.46 -20.86 -10.27
CA VAL A 185 49.44 -20.47 -9.24
C VAL A 185 50.17 -21.70 -8.66
N LEU A 186 50.38 -22.72 -9.49
CA LEU A 186 51.20 -23.89 -9.16
C LEU A 186 52.66 -23.49 -9.38
N LYS A 187 53.26 -22.82 -8.38
CA LYS A 187 54.70 -22.55 -8.33
C LYS A 187 55.45 -23.75 -7.80
#